data_AF-A0AA97A4P6-F1
#
_entry.id   AF-A0AA97A4P6-F1
#
_cell.length_a   1.000
_cell.length_b   1.000
_cell.length_c   1.000
_cell.angle_alpha   90.00
_cell.angle_beta   90.00
_cell.angle_gamma   90.00
#
_symmetry.space_group_name_H-M   'P 1'
#
loop_
_entity.id
_entity.type
_entity.pdbx_description
1 polymer ?
#
loop_
_entity_poly.entity_id
_entity_poly.type
_entity_poly.pdbx_seq_one_letter_code
_entity_poly.pdbx_strand_id
1 'polypeptide(L)'
;MNHSASLKRVGIIALFQFCFGRMEFMKKEILYLIEYLAKSESNQENTFYIVLMQNLASQELYTPTKFTHVQIGSLMQRQGISLPTTFEEGVKALDMALDQDLPNSLQEAKKTLFITLLNVNFPKKKGFLSVSLDMFLSQLEPVEKSIYENLLAYISGLNRSLELFFVLAREDTKVFTPERLVCFGELLHEKLLNLLFNEEEKMHLSQGLKELLGVYLSLYGKYLYT
;
A
#
# COMPACT_ATOMS: atom_id res chain seq x y z
N MET A 1 -26.88 -28.80 34.66
CA MET A 1 -26.99 -27.84 33.54
C MET A 1 -25.93 -26.75 33.73
N ASN A 2 -24.79 -26.82 33.02
CA ASN A 2 -23.82 -25.70 32.88
C ASN A 2 -22.66 -25.98 31.90
N HIS A 3 -22.61 -27.13 31.22
CA HIS A 3 -21.55 -27.41 30.24
C HIS A 3 -21.66 -26.60 28.92
N SER A 4 -22.85 -26.12 28.55
CA SER A 4 -23.07 -25.37 27.31
C SER A 4 -22.47 -23.95 27.32
N ALA A 5 -22.41 -23.29 28.48
CA ALA A 5 -21.88 -21.93 28.61
C ALA A 5 -20.33 -21.88 28.61
N SER A 6 -19.68 -22.95 29.05
CA SER A 6 -18.21 -23.07 29.08
C SER A 6 -17.62 -23.27 27.68
N LEU A 7 -18.21 -24.17 26.88
CA LEU A 7 -17.78 -24.44 25.49
C LEU A 7 -17.91 -23.21 24.57
N LYS A 8 -18.96 -22.40 24.74
CA LYS A 8 -19.10 -21.14 23.98
C LYS A 8 -18.03 -20.11 24.34
N ARG A 9 -17.62 -20.00 25.62
CA ARG A 9 -16.54 -19.08 26.04
C ARG A 9 -15.16 -19.53 25.56
N VAL A 10 -14.87 -20.83 25.60
CA VAL A 10 -13.60 -21.38 25.07
C VAL A 10 -13.51 -21.22 23.56
N GLY A 11 -14.60 -21.46 22.82
CA GLY A 11 -14.66 -21.23 21.38
C GLY A 11 -14.45 -19.77 20.99
N ILE A 12 -15.02 -18.83 21.74
CA ILE A 12 -14.84 -17.39 21.51
C ILE A 12 -13.38 -16.98 21.81
N ILE A 13 -12.80 -17.40 22.94
CA ILE A 13 -11.40 -17.06 23.29
C ILE A 13 -10.42 -17.64 22.26
N ALA A 14 -10.63 -18.87 21.80
CA ALA A 14 -9.81 -19.49 20.76
C ALA A 14 -9.94 -18.77 19.41
N LEU A 15 -11.15 -18.31 19.05
CA LEU A 15 -11.38 -17.52 17.84
C LEU A 15 -10.69 -16.15 17.95
N PHE A 16 -10.78 -15.48 19.09
CA PHE A 16 -10.09 -14.21 19.34
C PHE A 16 -8.57 -14.37 19.33
N GLN A 17 -8.01 -15.41 19.95
CA GLN A 17 -6.57 -15.69 19.92
C GLN A 17 -6.08 -16.09 18.53
N PHE A 18 -6.87 -16.85 17.77
CA PHE A 18 -6.56 -17.20 16.39
C PHE A 18 -6.60 -15.98 15.47
N CYS A 19 -7.65 -15.16 15.57
CA CYS A 19 -7.76 -13.92 14.78
C CYS A 19 -6.67 -12.90 15.17
N PHE A 20 -6.39 -12.72 16.46
CA PHE A 20 -5.36 -11.80 16.93
C PHE A 20 -3.95 -12.28 16.55
N GLY A 21 -3.64 -13.56 16.75
CA GLY A 21 -2.36 -14.15 16.35
C GLY A 21 -2.16 -14.14 14.83
N ARG A 22 -3.23 -14.29 14.04
CA ARG A 22 -3.18 -14.19 12.58
C ARG A 22 -2.93 -12.75 12.10
N MET A 23 -3.56 -11.75 12.73
CA MET A 23 -3.29 -10.33 12.40
C MET A 23 -1.86 -9.93 12.75
N GLU A 24 -1.35 -10.31 13.93
CA GLU A 24 0.03 -10.00 14.34
C GLU A 24 1.07 -10.68 13.43
N PHE A 25 0.75 -11.86 12.89
CA PHE A 25 1.59 -12.54 11.91
C PHE A 25 1.62 -11.81 10.56
N MET A 26 0.47 -11.38 10.04
CA MET A 26 0.38 -10.69 8.73
C MET A 26 1.04 -9.31 8.75
N LYS A 27 0.90 -8.55 9.85
CA LYS A 27 1.65 -7.30 10.04
C LYS A 27 3.17 -7.53 10.02
N LYS A 28 3.65 -8.59 10.68
CA LYS A 28 5.09 -8.93 10.68
C LYS A 28 5.56 -9.30 9.28
N GLU A 29 4.77 -10.06 8.53
CA GLU A 29 5.05 -10.40 7.13
C GLU A 29 5.17 -9.14 6.26
N ILE A 30 4.19 -8.24 6.32
CA ILE A 30 4.20 -6.98 5.57
C ILE A 30 5.43 -6.12 5.93
N LEU A 31 5.73 -5.97 7.23
CA LEU A 31 6.88 -5.20 7.68
C LEU A 31 8.21 -5.83 7.23
N TYR A 32 8.34 -7.15 7.28
CA TYR A 32 9.54 -7.83 6.76
C TYR A 32 9.68 -7.69 5.26
N LEU A 33 8.60 -7.83 4.49
CA LEU A 33 8.64 -7.65 3.04
C LEU A 33 9.06 -6.22 2.65
N ILE A 34 8.51 -5.20 3.33
CA ILE A 34 8.89 -3.80 3.07
C ILE A 34 10.35 -3.55 3.44
N GLU A 35 10.81 -4.03 4.61
CA GLU A 35 12.21 -3.86 4.99
C GLU A 35 13.16 -4.61 4.07
N TYR A 36 12.76 -5.81 3.63
CA TYR A 36 13.51 -6.61 2.67
C TYR A 36 13.65 -5.85 1.34
N LEU A 37 12.55 -5.35 0.78
CA LEU A 37 12.56 -4.57 -0.46
C LEU A 37 13.41 -3.29 -0.31
N ALA A 38 13.24 -2.55 0.78
CA ALA A 38 13.99 -1.32 1.06
C ALA A 38 15.51 -1.53 1.20
N LYS A 39 15.95 -2.72 1.62
CA LYS A 39 17.37 -3.03 1.87
C LYS A 39 17.99 -3.90 0.78
N SER A 40 17.23 -4.26 -0.25
CA SER A 40 17.73 -5.00 -1.41
C SER A 40 18.78 -4.18 -2.18
N GLU A 41 19.71 -4.85 -2.85
CA GLU A 41 20.80 -4.22 -3.60
C GLU A 41 20.36 -3.66 -4.97
N SER A 42 19.05 -3.69 -5.29
CA SER A 42 18.52 -3.12 -6.53
C SER A 42 18.41 -1.58 -6.43
N ASN A 43 19.45 -0.87 -6.87
CA ASN A 43 19.66 0.55 -6.58
C ASN A 43 18.51 1.49 -7.00
N GLN A 44 17.77 1.21 -8.07
CA GLN A 44 16.68 2.10 -8.50
C GLN A 44 15.31 1.62 -8.03
N GLU A 45 15.07 0.30 -8.01
CA GLU A 45 13.76 -0.26 -7.68
C GLU A 45 13.44 -0.15 -6.18
N ASN A 46 14.47 -0.22 -5.31
CA ASN A 46 14.29 -0.13 -3.86
C ASN A 46 13.97 1.30 -3.37
N THR A 47 14.16 2.33 -4.20
CA THR A 47 14.15 3.73 -3.75
C THR A 47 12.80 4.11 -3.15
N PHE A 48 11.69 3.66 -3.74
CA PHE A 48 10.36 3.88 -3.19
C PHE A 48 10.22 3.30 -1.77
N TYR A 49 10.72 2.08 -1.53
CA TYR A 49 10.60 1.42 -0.23
C TYR A 49 11.50 2.07 0.83
N ILE A 50 12.68 2.56 0.45
CA ILE A 50 13.52 3.39 1.33
C ILE A 50 12.77 4.65 1.75
N VAL A 51 12.15 5.35 0.79
CA VAL A 51 11.38 6.57 1.02
C VAL A 51 10.15 6.31 1.91
N LEU A 52 9.42 5.21 1.68
CA LEU A 52 8.29 4.78 2.50
C LEU A 52 8.71 4.54 3.95
N MET A 53 9.81 3.79 4.14
CA MET A 53 10.37 3.52 5.47
C MET A 53 10.79 4.79 6.21
N GLN A 54 11.43 5.72 5.51
CA GLN A 54 11.77 7.03 6.07
C GLN A 54 10.52 7.84 6.43
N ASN A 55 9.46 7.76 5.62
CA ASN A 55 8.20 8.46 5.90
C ASN A 55 7.57 7.96 7.20
N LEU A 56 7.47 6.64 7.38
CA LEU A 56 6.97 6.04 8.62
C LEU A 56 7.82 6.42 9.83
N ALA A 57 9.15 6.39 9.69
CA ALA A 57 10.08 6.73 10.76
C ALA A 57 9.97 8.20 11.17
N SER A 58 9.87 9.12 10.20
CA SER A 58 9.73 10.56 10.45
C SER A 58 8.45 10.94 11.18
N GLN A 59 7.43 10.07 11.11
CA GLN A 59 6.15 10.24 11.77
C GLN A 59 6.02 9.37 13.03
N GLU A 60 7.09 8.71 13.46
CA GLU A 60 7.11 7.79 14.62
C GLU A 60 6.05 6.67 14.52
N LEU A 61 5.69 6.28 13.29
CA LEU A 61 4.71 5.22 13.02
C LEU A 61 5.37 3.84 12.99
N TYR A 62 6.66 3.80 12.68
CA TYR A 62 7.46 2.59 12.66
C TYR A 62 8.95 2.91 12.81
N THR A 63 9.70 2.05 13.50
CA THR A 63 11.15 2.16 13.63
C THR A 63 11.82 1.10 12.77
N PRO A 64 12.48 1.47 11.66
CA PRO A 64 13.24 0.53 10.82
C PRO A 64 14.25 -0.29 11.63
N THR A 65 14.34 -1.59 11.39
CA THR A 65 15.34 -2.41 12.06
C THR A 65 16.75 -2.09 11.55
N LYS A 66 17.76 -2.41 12.37
CA LYS A 66 19.18 -2.37 11.95
C LYS A 66 19.61 -3.59 11.13
N PHE A 67 18.71 -4.55 10.90
CA PHE A 67 19.05 -5.78 10.21
C PHE A 67 19.35 -5.55 8.74
N THR A 68 20.31 -6.29 8.20
CA THR A 68 20.62 -6.29 6.78
C THR A 68 19.54 -7.06 5.99
N HIS A 69 19.53 -6.89 4.67
CA HIS A 69 18.68 -7.66 3.75
C HIS A 69 18.72 -9.17 4.01
N VAL A 70 19.93 -9.74 4.16
CA VAL A 70 20.14 -11.17 4.44
C VAL A 70 19.58 -11.58 5.80
N GLN A 71 19.74 -10.72 6.81
CA GLN A 71 19.21 -10.99 8.15
C GLN A 71 17.68 -10.96 8.16
N ILE A 72 17.05 -10.04 7.44
CA ILE A 72 15.59 -9.99 7.29
C ILE A 72 15.09 -11.24 6.56
N GLY A 73 15.73 -11.62 5.45
CA GLY A 73 15.39 -12.86 4.75
C GLY A 73 15.48 -14.10 5.65
N SER A 74 16.49 -14.15 6.52
CA SER A 74 16.62 -15.23 7.52
C SER A 74 15.48 -15.23 8.55
N LEU A 75 14.97 -14.06 8.95
CA LEU A 75 13.83 -13.94 9.85
C LEU A 75 12.52 -14.37 9.18
N MET A 76 12.31 -13.99 7.92
CA MET A 76 11.16 -14.41 7.11
C MET A 76 11.07 -15.93 7.03
N GLN A 77 12.17 -16.59 6.65
CA GLN A 77 12.22 -18.05 6.55
C GLN A 77 11.92 -18.76 7.88
N ARG A 78 12.44 -18.23 9.01
CA ARG A 78 12.15 -18.77 10.35
C ARG A 78 10.68 -18.68 10.74
N GLN A 79 9.94 -17.74 10.16
CA GLN A 79 8.50 -17.56 10.38
C GLN A 79 7.65 -18.25 9.31
N GLY A 80 8.27 -19.01 8.39
CA GLY A 80 7.55 -19.69 7.31
C GLY A 80 7.11 -18.76 6.18
N ILE A 81 7.60 -17.52 6.13
CA ILE A 81 7.36 -16.60 5.02
C ILE A 81 8.32 -16.94 3.88
N SER A 82 7.78 -17.12 2.68
CA SER A 82 8.58 -17.44 1.49
C SER A 82 9.52 -16.30 1.16
N LEU A 83 10.78 -16.62 0.85
CA LEU A 83 11.76 -15.62 0.43
C LEU A 83 11.58 -15.34 -1.07
N PRO A 84 11.36 -14.09 -1.49
CA PRO A 84 11.32 -13.73 -2.90
C PRO A 84 12.65 -14.02 -3.59
N THR A 85 12.61 -14.53 -4.82
CA THR A 85 13.84 -14.75 -5.62
C THR A 85 14.20 -13.53 -6.46
N THR A 86 13.23 -12.69 -6.76
CA THR A 86 13.39 -11.42 -7.49
C THR A 86 12.73 -10.27 -6.74
N PHE A 87 13.11 -9.04 -7.09
CA PHE A 87 12.47 -7.83 -6.53
C PHE A 87 10.98 -7.80 -6.88
N GLU A 88 10.61 -8.09 -8.13
CA GLU A 88 9.22 -8.12 -8.59
C GLU A 88 8.38 -9.15 -7.83
N GLU A 89 8.93 -10.33 -7.56
CA GLU A 89 8.26 -11.32 -6.71
C GLU A 89 8.03 -10.80 -5.29
N GLY A 90 8.97 -10.04 -4.74
CA GLY A 90 8.83 -9.42 -3.42
C GLY A 90 7.73 -8.36 -3.40
N VAL A 91 7.65 -7.54 -4.45
CA VAL A 91 6.57 -6.57 -4.62
C VAL A 91 5.22 -7.28 -4.72
N LYS A 92 5.11 -8.35 -5.52
CA LYS A 92 3.87 -9.14 -5.64
C LYS A 92 3.46 -9.77 -4.30
N ALA A 93 4.41 -10.33 -3.56
CA ALA A 93 4.15 -10.89 -2.24
C ALA A 93 3.65 -9.83 -1.27
N LEU A 94 4.25 -8.63 -1.28
CA LEU A 94 3.79 -7.51 -0.48
C LEU A 94 2.37 -7.06 -0.87
N ASP A 95 2.12 -6.84 -2.16
CA ASP A 95 0.80 -6.42 -2.66
C ASP A 95 -0.28 -7.44 -2.27
N MET A 96 0.02 -8.74 -2.37
CA MET A 96 -0.87 -9.81 -1.92
C MET A 96 -1.12 -9.78 -0.40
N ALA A 97 -0.08 -9.56 0.41
CA ALA A 97 -0.22 -9.48 1.86
C ALA A 97 -1.05 -8.27 2.28
N LEU A 98 -0.82 -7.10 1.65
CA LEU A 98 -1.61 -5.89 1.87
C LEU A 98 -3.08 -6.10 1.48
N ASP A 99 -3.35 -6.63 0.28
CA ASP A 99 -4.72 -6.84 -0.18
C ASP A 99 -5.49 -7.84 0.72
N GLN A 100 -4.82 -8.86 1.27
CA GLN A 100 -5.46 -9.80 2.21
C GLN A 100 -5.99 -9.13 3.49
N ASP A 101 -5.39 -8.01 3.92
CA ASP A 101 -5.78 -7.29 5.12
C ASP A 101 -6.75 -6.13 4.89
N LEU A 102 -7.06 -5.82 3.63
CA LEU A 102 -8.02 -4.78 3.27
C LEU A 102 -9.43 -5.34 3.09
N PRO A 103 -10.48 -4.63 3.53
CA PRO A 103 -11.86 -4.97 3.18
C PRO A 103 -12.05 -5.00 1.65
N ASN A 104 -12.74 -6.03 1.14
CA ASN A 104 -13.03 -6.16 -0.30
C ASN A 104 -13.69 -4.90 -0.89
N SER A 105 -14.55 -4.22 -0.12
CA SER A 105 -15.20 -2.99 -0.55
C SER A 105 -14.22 -1.82 -0.71
N LEU A 106 -13.16 -1.76 0.10
CA LEU A 106 -12.06 -0.81 -0.10
C LEU A 106 -11.24 -1.19 -1.34
N GLN A 107 -10.93 -2.47 -1.54
CA GLN A 107 -10.24 -2.95 -2.73
C GLN A 107 -10.96 -2.56 -4.03
N GLU A 108 -12.28 -2.79 -4.09
CA GLU A 108 -13.09 -2.41 -5.26
C GLU A 108 -13.21 -0.89 -5.43
N ALA A 109 -13.26 -0.13 -4.34
CA ALA A 109 -13.28 1.33 -4.40
C ALA A 109 -11.97 1.90 -4.98
N LYS A 110 -10.80 1.37 -4.57
CA LYS A 110 -9.49 1.75 -5.15
C LYS A 110 -9.47 1.52 -6.67
N LYS A 111 -9.91 0.34 -7.10
CA LYS A 111 -9.98 -0.02 -8.54
C LYS A 111 -10.91 0.92 -9.29
N THR A 112 -12.10 1.16 -8.76
CA THR A 112 -13.10 2.07 -9.36
C THR A 112 -12.57 3.49 -9.49
N LEU A 113 -11.87 3.98 -8.46
CA LEU A 113 -11.26 5.31 -8.47
C LEU A 113 -10.18 5.42 -9.56
N PHE A 114 -9.31 4.40 -9.68
CA PHE A 114 -8.30 4.38 -10.74
C PHE A 114 -8.91 4.32 -12.15
N ILE A 115 -9.91 3.47 -12.37
CA ILE A 115 -10.63 3.41 -13.66
C ILE A 115 -11.33 4.74 -13.98
N THR A 116 -11.90 5.41 -12.98
CA THR A 116 -12.49 6.75 -13.14
C THR A 116 -11.43 7.76 -13.57
N LEU A 117 -10.26 7.73 -12.93
CA LEU A 117 -9.14 8.60 -13.27
C LEU A 117 -8.65 8.38 -14.70
N LEU A 118 -8.54 7.12 -15.14
CA LEU A 118 -8.19 6.80 -16.54
C LEU A 118 -9.26 7.33 -17.52
N ASN A 119 -10.53 7.18 -17.20
CA ASN A 119 -11.61 7.68 -18.06
C ASN A 119 -11.61 9.20 -18.22
N VAL A 120 -11.26 9.93 -17.16
CA VAL A 120 -11.20 11.40 -17.16
C VAL A 120 -9.98 11.90 -17.94
N ASN A 121 -8.82 11.26 -17.77
CA ASN A 121 -7.58 11.68 -18.42
C ASN A 121 -7.44 11.20 -19.86
N PHE A 122 -8.10 10.10 -20.24
CA PHE A 122 -8.06 9.52 -21.59
C PHE A 122 -9.46 9.40 -22.19
N PRO A 123 -10.22 10.51 -22.36
CA PRO A 123 -11.63 10.46 -22.75
C PRO A 123 -11.85 9.81 -24.12
N LYS A 124 -10.90 9.98 -25.05
CA LYS A 124 -10.93 9.35 -26.39
C LYS A 124 -10.70 7.83 -26.34
N LYS A 125 -10.19 7.29 -25.24
CA LYS A 125 -9.87 5.87 -25.06
C LYS A 125 -10.86 5.12 -24.16
N LYS A 126 -11.88 5.81 -23.64
CA LYS A 126 -12.91 5.24 -22.77
C LYS A 126 -13.58 3.98 -23.32
N GLY A 127 -13.83 3.95 -24.64
CA GLY A 127 -14.39 2.77 -25.30
C GLY A 127 -13.52 1.53 -25.15
N PHE A 128 -12.20 1.67 -25.29
CA PHE A 128 -11.25 0.56 -25.14
C PHE A 128 -11.16 0.10 -23.68
N LEU A 129 -11.16 1.04 -22.73
CA LEU A 129 -11.12 0.71 -21.30
C LEU A 129 -12.37 -0.07 -20.84
N SER A 130 -13.53 0.17 -21.46
CA SER A 130 -14.75 -0.60 -21.19
C SER A 130 -14.68 -2.06 -21.66
N VAL A 131 -13.76 -2.39 -22.58
CA VAL A 131 -13.50 -3.75 -23.05
C VAL A 131 -12.48 -4.43 -22.15
N SER A 132 -11.27 -3.88 -22.05
CA SER A 132 -10.24 -4.37 -21.13
C SER A 132 -9.12 -3.34 -20.95
N LEU A 133 -8.33 -3.51 -19.89
CA LEU A 133 -7.13 -2.72 -19.67
C LEU A 133 -6.11 -2.95 -20.81
N ASP A 134 -5.92 -4.20 -21.25
CA ASP A 134 -4.98 -4.52 -22.34
C ASP A 134 -5.36 -3.82 -23.66
N MET A 135 -6.66 -3.79 -23.98
CA MET A 135 -7.16 -3.06 -25.14
C MET A 135 -6.90 -1.57 -25.00
N PHE A 136 -7.15 -0.98 -23.83
CA PHE A 136 -6.82 0.42 -23.56
C PHE A 136 -5.33 0.71 -23.76
N LEU A 137 -4.44 -0.11 -23.19
CA LEU A 137 -2.98 0.06 -23.31
C LEU A 137 -2.49 -0.04 -24.76
N SER A 138 -3.09 -0.93 -25.55
CA SER A 138 -2.74 -1.08 -26.97
C SER A 138 -3.02 0.15 -27.84
N GLN A 139 -3.88 1.05 -27.36
CA GLN A 139 -4.33 2.24 -28.08
C GLN A 139 -3.65 3.52 -27.62
N LEU A 140 -2.78 3.45 -26.60
CA LEU A 140 -2.05 4.61 -26.12
C LEU A 140 -0.92 4.99 -27.08
N GLU A 141 -0.89 6.26 -27.47
CA GLU A 141 0.25 6.86 -28.14
C GLU A 141 1.47 6.92 -27.19
N PRO A 142 2.71 7.06 -27.67
CA PRO A 142 3.90 7.06 -26.82
C PRO A 142 3.85 8.07 -25.66
N VAL A 143 3.32 9.27 -25.91
CA VAL A 143 3.14 10.31 -24.88
C VAL A 143 2.05 9.90 -23.89
N GLU A 144 0.91 9.41 -24.38
CA GLU A 144 -0.18 8.92 -23.52
C GLU A 144 0.28 7.75 -22.64
N LYS A 145 1.15 6.88 -23.16
CA LYS A 145 1.74 5.75 -22.43
C LYS A 145 2.63 6.23 -21.29
N SER A 146 3.49 7.22 -21.54
CA SER A 146 4.31 7.82 -20.48
C SER A 146 3.45 8.47 -19.39
N ILE A 147 2.37 9.18 -19.76
CA ILE A 147 1.42 9.75 -18.79
C ILE A 147 0.76 8.64 -17.96
N TYR A 148 0.31 7.57 -18.61
CA TYR A 148 -0.27 6.41 -17.93
C TYR A 148 0.72 5.76 -16.95
N GLU A 149 1.96 5.52 -17.38
CA GLU A 149 2.99 4.89 -16.56
C GLU A 149 3.33 5.73 -15.33
N ASN A 150 3.48 7.05 -15.49
CA ASN A 150 3.75 7.97 -14.39
C ASN A 150 2.57 8.02 -13.40
N LEU A 151 1.34 8.06 -13.92
CA LEU A 151 0.13 8.06 -13.09
C LEU A 151 -0.03 6.73 -12.35
N LEU A 152 0.22 5.61 -13.01
CA LEU A 152 0.19 4.28 -12.40
C LEU A 152 1.25 4.18 -11.29
N ALA A 153 2.46 4.67 -11.53
CA ALA A 153 3.54 4.68 -10.53
C ALA A 153 3.16 5.50 -9.30
N TYR A 154 2.62 6.71 -9.49
CA TYR A 154 2.15 7.56 -8.40
C TYR A 154 1.03 6.91 -7.60
N ILE A 155 0.00 6.39 -8.27
CA ILE A 155 -1.15 5.76 -7.60
C ILE A 155 -0.74 4.47 -6.89
N SER A 156 0.14 3.67 -7.48
CA SER A 156 0.63 2.44 -6.85
C SER A 156 1.45 2.75 -5.60
N GLY A 157 2.32 3.76 -5.65
CA GLY A 157 3.08 4.22 -4.48
C GLY A 157 2.18 4.77 -3.38
N LEU A 158 1.15 5.53 -3.77
CA LEU A 158 0.16 6.07 -2.84
C LEU A 158 -0.64 4.95 -2.17
N ASN A 159 -1.23 4.04 -2.95
CA ASN A 159 -2.02 2.91 -2.44
C ASN A 159 -1.19 2.05 -1.49
N ARG A 160 -0.01 1.56 -1.90
CA ARG A 160 0.83 0.70 -1.04
C ARG A 160 1.14 1.35 0.31
N SER A 161 1.43 2.64 0.30
CA SER A 161 1.76 3.38 1.52
C SER A 161 0.53 3.58 2.41
N LEU A 162 -0.63 3.90 1.85
CA LEU A 162 -1.88 4.06 2.59
C LEU A 162 -2.44 2.72 3.09
N GLU A 163 -2.22 1.64 2.35
CA GLU A 163 -2.56 0.27 2.77
C GLU A 163 -1.69 -0.16 3.94
N LEU A 164 -0.39 0.11 3.88
CA LEU A 164 0.48 -0.11 5.02
C LEU A 164 0.02 0.68 6.24
N PHE A 165 -0.27 1.98 6.07
CA PHE A 165 -0.82 2.79 7.16
C PHE A 165 -2.11 2.15 7.71
N PHE A 166 -3.00 1.70 6.83
CA PHE A 166 -4.26 1.06 7.19
C PHE A 166 -4.04 -0.20 8.02
N VAL A 167 -3.16 -1.10 7.58
CA VAL A 167 -2.82 -2.34 8.30
C VAL A 167 -2.26 -2.02 9.68
N LEU A 168 -1.32 -1.08 9.77
CA LEU A 168 -0.73 -0.69 11.06
C LEU A 168 -1.77 -0.03 11.99
N ALA A 169 -2.66 0.81 11.44
CA ALA A 169 -3.67 1.54 12.18
C ALA A 169 -4.74 0.64 12.80
N ARG A 170 -5.04 -0.50 12.19
CA ARG A 170 -6.03 -1.46 12.71
C ARG A 170 -5.65 -2.05 14.08
N GLU A 171 -4.36 -2.05 14.42
CA GLU A 171 -3.89 -2.58 15.70
C GLU A 171 -3.75 -1.51 16.78
N ASP A 172 -3.45 -0.26 16.41
CA ASP A 172 -3.21 0.84 17.34
C ASP A 172 -3.84 2.16 16.86
N THR A 173 -5.16 2.25 16.99
CA THR A 173 -5.92 3.44 16.60
C THR A 173 -5.62 4.68 17.46
N LYS A 174 -4.88 4.54 18.57
CA LYS A 174 -4.44 5.68 19.40
C LYS A 174 -3.23 6.38 18.80
N VAL A 175 -2.31 5.61 18.22
CA VAL A 175 -1.15 6.14 17.51
C VAL A 175 -1.55 6.60 16.11
N PHE A 176 -2.35 5.81 15.41
CA PHE A 176 -2.75 6.08 14.03
C PHE A 176 -4.07 6.85 13.98
N THR A 177 -4.00 8.16 14.22
CA THR A 177 -5.17 9.06 14.19
C THR A 177 -5.45 9.62 12.79
N PRO A 178 -6.66 10.18 12.54
CA PRO A 178 -6.97 10.85 11.26
C PRO A 178 -5.97 11.95 10.88
N GLU A 179 -5.49 12.73 11.84
CA GLU A 179 -4.51 13.79 11.63
C GLU A 179 -3.16 13.20 11.19
N ARG A 180 -2.76 12.06 11.78
CA ARG A 180 -1.55 11.34 11.35
C ARG A 180 -1.71 10.72 9.97
N LEU A 181 -2.90 10.25 9.60
CA LEU A 181 -3.17 9.78 8.23
C LEU A 181 -2.98 10.89 7.21
N VAL A 182 -3.53 12.08 7.49
CA VAL A 182 -3.36 13.25 6.62
C VAL A 182 -1.88 13.62 6.52
N CYS A 183 -1.20 13.86 7.65
CA CYS A 183 0.22 14.23 7.68
C CYS A 183 1.11 13.21 6.94
N PHE A 184 0.89 11.92 7.17
CA PHE A 184 1.59 10.83 6.48
C PHE A 184 1.40 10.90 4.96
N GLY A 185 0.16 11.14 4.50
CA GLY A 185 -0.17 11.28 3.09
C GLY A 185 0.43 12.51 2.43
N GLU A 186 0.47 13.65 3.14
CA GLU A 186 1.06 14.89 2.61
C GLU A 186 2.57 14.76 2.39
N LEU A 187 3.29 14.22 3.39
CA LEU A 187 4.72 13.96 3.26
C LEU A 187 5.02 12.91 2.20
N LEU A 188 4.19 11.87 2.10
CA LEU A 188 4.30 10.87 1.06
C LEU A 188 4.12 11.49 -0.33
N HIS A 189 3.15 12.38 -0.50
CA HIS A 189 2.89 13.04 -1.77
C HIS A 189 4.10 13.84 -2.25
N GLU A 190 4.71 14.65 -1.38
CA GLU A 190 5.93 15.39 -1.73
C GLU A 190 7.08 14.44 -2.13
N LYS A 191 7.24 13.35 -1.37
CA LYS A 191 8.24 12.32 -1.65
C LYS A 191 8.02 11.63 -2.99
N LEU A 192 6.77 11.26 -3.30
CA LEU A 192 6.40 10.64 -4.58
C LEU A 192 6.59 11.60 -5.75
N LEU A 193 6.24 12.88 -5.58
CA LEU A 193 6.48 13.90 -6.60
C LEU A 193 7.97 14.00 -6.93
N ASN A 194 8.82 14.03 -5.90
CA ASN A 194 10.27 14.12 -6.06
C ASN A 194 10.91 12.86 -6.66
N LEU A 195 10.29 11.70 -6.44
CA LEU A 195 10.79 10.43 -6.95
C LEU A 195 10.42 10.19 -8.42
N LEU A 196 9.22 10.59 -8.82
CA LEU A 196 8.62 10.17 -10.09
C LEU A 196 8.69 11.22 -11.20
N PHE A 197 8.78 12.49 -10.83
CA PHE A 197 8.63 13.60 -11.78
C PHE A 197 9.83 14.54 -11.75
N ASN A 198 10.15 15.13 -12.89
CA ASN A 198 11.09 16.23 -12.98
C ASN A 198 10.44 17.57 -12.54
N GLU A 199 11.23 18.63 -12.40
CA GLU A 199 10.72 19.93 -11.92
C GLU A 199 9.62 20.55 -12.80
N GLU A 200 9.70 20.39 -14.12
CA GLU A 200 8.68 20.89 -15.05
C GLU A 200 7.36 20.15 -14.87
N GLU A 201 7.42 18.81 -14.81
CA GLU A 201 6.25 17.96 -14.57
C GLU A 201 5.60 18.28 -13.21
N LYS A 202 6.40 18.49 -12.15
CA LYS A 202 5.88 18.86 -10.82
C LYS A 202 5.09 20.16 -10.86
N MET A 203 5.58 21.18 -11.56
CA MET A 203 4.86 22.47 -11.66
C MET A 203 3.46 22.32 -12.24
N HIS A 204 3.27 21.38 -13.17
CA HIS A 204 1.98 21.16 -13.82
C HIS A 204 1.08 20.14 -13.10
N LEU A 205 1.66 19.14 -12.43
CA LEU A 205 0.91 18.00 -11.88
C LEU A 205 0.65 18.11 -10.38
N SER A 206 1.45 18.87 -9.62
CA SER A 206 1.43 18.88 -8.15
C SER A 206 0.03 19.12 -7.59
N GLN A 207 -0.67 20.17 -8.04
CA GLN A 207 -2.00 20.51 -7.55
C GLN A 207 -3.04 19.41 -7.85
N GLY A 208 -3.08 18.89 -9.07
CA GLY A 208 -4.01 17.82 -9.45
C GLY A 208 -3.75 16.52 -8.67
N LEU A 209 -2.48 16.17 -8.46
CA LEU A 209 -2.08 15.00 -7.68
C LEU A 209 -2.34 15.19 -6.17
N LYS A 210 -2.31 16.44 -5.67
CA LYS A 210 -2.68 16.79 -4.29
C LYS A 210 -4.19 16.66 -4.06
N GLU A 211 -5.01 17.08 -5.02
CA GLU A 211 -6.46 16.86 -4.97
C GLU A 211 -6.79 15.36 -5.00
N LEU A 212 -6.11 14.61 -5.87
CA LEU A 212 -6.23 13.15 -5.94
C LEU A 212 -5.84 12.49 -4.61
N LEU A 213 -4.73 12.92 -3.98
CA LEU A 213 -4.36 12.48 -2.63
C LEU A 213 -5.53 12.68 -1.65
N GLY A 214 -6.17 13.84 -1.66
CA GLY A 214 -7.31 14.12 -0.78
C GLY A 214 -8.47 13.13 -0.94
N VAL A 215 -8.75 12.69 -2.18
CA VAL A 215 -9.76 11.66 -2.46
C VAL A 215 -9.33 10.31 -1.86
N TYR A 216 -8.08 9.90 -2.04
CA TYR A 216 -7.57 8.66 -1.45
C TYR A 216 -7.55 8.73 0.09
N LEU A 217 -7.09 9.81 0.70
CA LEU A 217 -7.12 9.98 2.16
C LEU A 217 -8.54 9.88 2.71
N SER A 218 -9.51 10.50 2.04
CA SER A 218 -10.92 10.41 2.41
C SER A 218 -11.44 8.98 2.29
N LEU A 219 -11.05 8.25 1.24
CA LEU A 219 -11.41 6.86 1.04
C LEU A 219 -10.87 5.98 2.17
N TYR A 220 -9.57 6.01 2.46
CA TYR A 220 -8.97 5.19 3.53
C TYR A 220 -9.48 5.61 4.91
N GLY A 221 -9.61 6.92 5.17
CA GLY A 221 -10.12 7.45 6.42
C GLY A 221 -11.54 6.98 6.74
N LYS A 222 -12.41 6.89 5.72
CA LYS A 222 -13.75 6.30 5.86
C LYS A 222 -13.72 4.86 6.37
N TYR A 223 -12.77 4.05 5.91
CA TYR A 223 -12.69 2.64 6.32
C TYR A 223 -11.95 2.42 7.65
N LEU A 224 -11.15 3.39 8.10
CA LEU A 224 -10.41 3.30 9.38
C LEU A 224 -11.17 3.89 10.56
N TYR A 225 -11.90 4.99 10.35
CA TYR A 225 -12.38 5.84 11.44
C TYR A 225 -13.90 6.02 11.46
N THR A 226 -14.64 5.35 10.56
CA THR A 226 -16.11 5.38 10.51
C THR A 226 -16.67 3.98 10.74
#